data_AF-A0A3D3KQ64-F1
#
_entry.id   AF-A0A3D3KQ64-F1
#
_cell.length_a   1.000
_cell.length_b   1.000
_cell.length_c   1.000
_cell.angle_alpha   90.00
_cell.angle_beta   90.00
_cell.angle_gamma   90.00
#
_symmetry.space_group_name_H-M   'P 1'
#
loop_
_entity.id
_entity.type
_entity.pdbx_description
1 polymer ?
#
loop_
_entity_poly.entity_id
_entity_poly.type
_entity_poly.pdbx_seq_one_letter_code
_entity_poly.pdbx_strand_id
1 'polypeptide(L)'
;MLRLQGFYSQYENVKTSQANQEALERIGADMVHLYNKGTGVRVGLVDSGISNHVAFRDRIKGGWDFVRNQAPDGTDGFGHGTFQAGIIAAGGRP
;
A
#
# COMPACT_ATOMS: atom_id res chain seq x y z
N MET A 1 -37.24 18.50 -5.46
CA MET A 1 -36.52 17.77 -4.40
C MET A 1 -35.58 16.77 -5.08
N LEU A 2 -34.37 17.22 -5.46
CA LEU A 2 -33.43 16.42 -6.26
C LEU A 2 -32.54 15.57 -5.37
N ARG A 3 -32.41 14.30 -5.72
CA ARG A 3 -31.69 13.23 -5.02
C ARG A 3 -30.16 13.45 -5.13
N LEU A 4 -29.46 13.63 -4.01
CA LEU A 4 -28.00 13.55 -3.93
C LEU A 4 -27.57 12.08 -4.16
N GLN A 5 -27.31 11.69 -5.41
CA GLN A 5 -26.70 10.40 -5.74
C GLN A 5 -25.25 10.52 -6.24
N GLY A 6 -24.69 11.73 -6.31
CA GLY A 6 -23.37 11.96 -6.92
C GLY A 6 -22.16 11.76 -6.00
N PHE A 7 -22.32 11.72 -4.67
CA PHE A 7 -21.18 11.87 -3.75
C PHE A 7 -20.70 10.57 -3.09
N TYR A 8 -21.38 9.45 -3.28
CA TYR A 8 -21.02 8.15 -2.66
C TYR A 8 -20.36 7.14 -3.63
N SER A 9 -20.17 7.48 -4.91
CA SER A 9 -19.69 6.54 -5.94
C SER A 9 -18.19 6.19 -5.84
N GLN A 10 -17.38 6.99 -5.14
CA GLN A 10 -15.92 6.78 -5.06
C GLN A 10 -15.53 5.62 -4.12
N TYR A 11 -16.41 5.17 -3.22
CA TYR A 11 -16.07 4.16 -2.20
C TYR A 11 -16.44 2.73 -2.58
N GLU A 12 -17.28 2.50 -3.59
CA GLU A 12 -17.66 1.12 -4.01
C GLU A 12 -16.62 0.44 -4.92
N ASN A 13 -15.56 1.13 -5.34
CA ASN A 13 -14.55 0.56 -6.24
C ASN A 13 -13.26 0.08 -5.55
N VAL A 14 -13.23 -0.03 -4.22
CA VAL A 14 -12.09 -0.68 -3.53
C VAL A 14 -12.17 -2.18 -3.78
N LYS A 15 -11.64 -2.61 -4.93
CA LYS A 15 -11.55 -4.02 -5.33
C LYS A 15 -10.60 -4.73 -4.35
N THR A 16 -11.19 -5.42 -3.39
CA THR A 16 -10.58 -6.10 -2.23
C THR A 16 -9.72 -7.32 -2.55
N SER A 17 -9.19 -7.48 -3.77
CA SER A 17 -8.36 -8.65 -4.08
C SER A 17 -7.09 -8.31 -4.87
N GLN A 18 -5.95 -8.83 -4.38
CA GLN A 18 -4.71 -8.95 -5.13
C GLN A 18 -4.88 -9.66 -6.49
N ALA A 19 -6.01 -10.36 -6.70
CA ALA A 19 -6.37 -11.00 -7.95
C ALA A 19 -6.56 -10.01 -9.12
N ASN A 20 -6.68 -8.70 -8.86
CA ASN A 20 -6.87 -7.66 -9.89
C ASN A 20 -5.66 -6.73 -10.03
N GLN A 21 -4.43 -7.27 -9.99
CA GLN A 21 -3.19 -6.51 -10.21
C GLN A 21 -2.55 -6.84 -11.57
N GLU A 22 -3.24 -6.53 -12.68
CA GLU A 22 -2.71 -6.73 -14.05
C GLU A 22 -1.33 -6.08 -14.26
N ALA A 23 -1.02 -5.04 -13.50
CA ALA A 23 0.27 -4.36 -13.56
C ALA A 23 1.46 -5.29 -13.26
N LEU A 24 1.27 -6.32 -12.41
CA LEU A 24 2.33 -7.29 -12.11
C LEU A 24 2.74 -8.09 -13.33
N GLU A 25 1.77 -8.57 -14.11
CA GLU A 25 2.00 -9.29 -15.37
C GLU A 25 2.61 -8.37 -16.42
N ARG A 26 2.09 -7.13 -16.54
CA ARG A 26 2.59 -6.15 -17.52
C ARG A 26 4.07 -5.79 -17.34
N ILE A 27 4.59 -5.85 -16.11
CA ILE A 27 6.02 -5.63 -15.84
C ILE A 27 6.82 -6.94 -15.69
N GLY A 28 6.18 -8.10 -15.86
CA GLY A 28 6.79 -9.42 -15.68
C GLY A 28 7.21 -9.75 -14.24
N ALA A 29 6.65 -9.05 -13.25
CA ALA A 29 6.97 -9.28 -11.84
C ALA A 29 6.46 -10.64 -11.34
N ASP A 30 5.32 -11.10 -11.84
CA ASP A 30 4.79 -12.44 -11.58
C ASP A 30 5.78 -13.55 -11.97
N MET A 31 6.44 -13.42 -13.12
CA MET A 31 7.46 -14.35 -13.61
C MET A 31 8.73 -14.31 -12.76
N VAL A 32 9.20 -13.10 -12.39
CA VAL A 32 10.41 -12.95 -11.56
C VAL A 32 10.16 -13.42 -10.12
N HIS A 33 8.95 -13.25 -9.59
CA HIS A 33 8.57 -13.66 -8.23
C HIS A 33 8.63 -15.17 -7.98
N LEU A 34 8.72 -16.00 -9.04
CA LEU A 34 9.04 -17.42 -8.94
C LEU A 34 10.46 -17.67 -8.39
N TYR A 35 11.38 -16.73 -8.60
CA TYR A 35 12.79 -16.87 -8.25
C TYR A 35 13.29 -15.81 -7.26
N ASN A 36 12.71 -14.62 -7.26
CA ASN A 36 13.13 -13.51 -6.41
C ASN A 36 11.93 -12.66 -5.98
N LYS A 37 11.76 -12.47 -4.67
CA LYS A 37 10.68 -11.66 -4.07
C LYS A 37 11.19 -10.40 -3.38
N GLY A 38 12.41 -9.96 -3.68
CA GLY A 38 13.06 -8.82 -3.03
C GLY A 38 13.56 -9.08 -1.61
N THR A 39 13.76 -10.35 -1.23
CA THR A 39 14.27 -10.68 0.12
C THR A 39 15.64 -10.05 0.36
N GLY A 40 15.79 -9.37 1.49
CA GLY A 40 17.03 -8.65 1.86
C GLY A 40 17.11 -7.21 1.35
N VAL A 41 16.18 -6.78 0.47
CA VAL A 41 16.11 -5.39 -0.01
C VAL A 41 15.23 -4.57 0.91
N ARG A 42 15.69 -3.35 1.27
CA ARG A 42 14.88 -2.35 1.97
C ARG A 42 14.60 -1.19 1.03
N VAL A 43 13.34 -0.77 0.94
CA VAL A 43 12.90 0.38 0.14
C VAL A 43 12.45 1.48 1.10
N GLY A 44 13.07 2.66 1.02
CA GLY A 44 12.63 3.85 1.74
C GLY A 44 11.53 4.56 0.95
N LEU A 45 10.36 4.74 1.55
CA LEU A 45 9.26 5.50 0.98
C LEU A 45 9.14 6.85 1.69
N VAL A 46 9.26 7.94 0.93
CA VAL A 46 9.06 9.31 1.41
C VAL A 46 7.70 9.78 0.89
N ASP A 47 6.70 9.78 1.76
CA ASP A 47 5.31 10.09 1.42
C ASP A 47 4.57 10.59 2.69
N SER A 48 3.25 10.55 2.67
CA SER A 48 2.31 10.92 3.75
C SER A 48 2.35 10.03 5.00
N GLY A 49 3.06 8.91 4.94
CA GLY A 49 3.16 7.92 6.01
C GLY A 49 2.81 6.52 5.54
N ILE A 50 2.80 5.55 6.45
CA ILE A 50 2.32 4.19 6.18
C ILE A 50 1.48 3.75 7.38
N SER A 51 0.23 3.39 7.13
CA SER A 51 -0.64 2.84 8.15
C SER A 51 -0.24 1.40 8.50
N ASN A 52 -0.36 1.03 9.78
CA ASN A 52 -0.21 -0.35 10.24
C ASN A 52 -1.35 -1.23 9.69
N HIS A 53 -1.13 -1.80 8.51
CA HIS A 53 -2.12 -2.60 7.80
C HIS A 53 -1.68 -4.08 7.70
N VAL A 54 -2.63 -5.01 7.86
CA VAL A 54 -2.39 -6.47 7.84
C VAL A 54 -1.66 -6.96 6.57
N ALA A 55 -1.86 -6.27 5.44
CA ALA A 55 -1.19 -6.58 4.17
C ALA A 55 0.35 -6.48 4.25
N PHE A 56 0.88 -5.68 5.18
CA PHE A 56 2.32 -5.50 5.35
C PHE A 56 2.94 -6.53 6.30
N ARG A 57 2.17 -7.16 7.19
CA ARG A 57 2.69 -8.10 8.21
C ARG A 57 3.90 -7.49 8.93
N ASP A 58 5.08 -8.08 8.81
CA ASP A 58 6.33 -7.63 9.42
C ASP A 58 7.20 -6.78 8.47
N ARG A 59 6.72 -6.41 7.28
CA ARG A 59 7.54 -5.77 6.23
C ARG A 59 7.84 -4.29 6.47
N ILE A 60 7.11 -3.61 7.36
CA ILE A 60 7.47 -2.26 7.80
C ILE A 60 8.64 -2.39 8.78
N LYS A 61 9.83 -1.92 8.40
CA LYS A 61 11.08 -2.07 9.18
C LYS A 61 11.48 -0.80 9.95
N GLY A 62 10.56 0.16 10.10
CA GLY A 62 10.76 1.45 10.77
C GLY A 62 10.66 2.63 9.80
N GLY A 63 10.95 3.83 10.31
CA GLY A 63 10.92 5.08 9.54
C GLY A 63 11.08 6.31 10.44
N TRP A 64 10.81 7.49 9.89
CA TRP A 64 10.75 8.76 10.63
C TRP A 64 9.65 9.65 10.06
N ASP A 65 8.86 10.28 10.93
CA ASP A 65 7.92 11.33 10.55
C ASP A 65 8.62 12.69 10.71
N PHE A 66 9.01 13.29 9.58
CA PHE A 66 9.65 14.60 9.56
C PHE A 66 8.67 15.77 9.76
N VAL A 67 7.36 15.57 9.56
CA VAL A 67 6.34 16.60 9.80
C VAL A 67 6.13 16.79 11.29
N ARG A 68 6.08 15.69 12.06
CA ARG A 68 5.90 15.71 13.52
C ARG A 68 7.21 15.59 14.30
N ASN A 69 8.32 15.38 13.60
CA ASN A 69 9.66 15.18 14.17
C ASN A 69 9.71 14.06 15.23
N GLN A 70 9.22 12.88 14.88
CA GLN A 70 9.14 11.73 15.77
C GLN A 70 9.27 10.40 15.02
N ALA A 71 9.43 9.31 15.77
CA ALA A 71 9.26 7.98 15.21
C ALA A 71 7.82 7.82 14.66
N PRO A 72 7.61 7.11 13.54
CA PRO A 72 6.29 6.91 12.99
C PRO A 72 5.40 6.17 13.99
N ASP A 73 4.16 6.63 14.13
CA ASP A 73 3.15 6.04 15.00
C ASP A 73 2.30 4.97 14.30
N GLY A 74 2.68 4.60 13.07
CA GLY A 74 1.93 3.67 12.23
C GLY A 74 0.62 4.25 11.71
N THR A 75 0.50 5.58 11.64
CA THR A 75 -0.60 6.25 10.97
C THR A 75 -0.16 6.86 9.64
N ASP A 76 -1.10 6.89 8.70
CA ASP A 76 -1.00 7.66 7.47
C ASP A 76 -2.24 8.55 7.40
N GLY A 77 -2.04 9.86 7.51
CA GLY A 77 -3.12 10.84 7.58
C GLY A 77 -3.81 11.12 6.25
N PHE A 78 -3.27 10.62 5.13
CA PHE A 78 -3.80 10.88 3.79
C PHE A 78 -4.13 9.60 3.01
N GLY A 79 -3.39 8.51 3.23
CA GLY A 79 -3.61 7.19 2.63
C GLY A 79 -2.79 6.92 1.37
N HIS A 80 -2.19 7.95 0.75
CA HIS A 80 -1.37 7.79 -0.45
C HIS A 80 -0.11 6.96 -0.16
N GLY A 81 0.57 7.23 0.95
CA GLY A 81 1.79 6.50 1.28
C GLY A 81 1.52 5.03 1.61
N THR A 82 0.41 4.74 2.27
CA THR A 82 -0.07 3.37 2.50
C THR A 82 -0.37 2.65 1.17
N PHE A 83 -0.99 3.34 0.21
CA PHE A 83 -1.25 2.76 -1.12
C PHE A 83 0.06 2.47 -1.88
N GLN A 84 1.01 3.41 -1.88
CA GLN A 84 2.31 3.23 -2.52
C GLN A 84 3.13 2.10 -1.86
N ALA A 85 3.14 2.03 -0.52
CA ALA A 85 3.74 0.92 0.20
C ALA A 85 3.11 -0.43 -0.18
N GLY A 86 1.80 -0.43 -0.45
CA GLY A 86 1.05 -1.57 -0.96
C GLY A 86 1.59 -2.10 -2.29
N ILE A 87 1.85 -1.21 -3.24
CA ILE A 87 2.46 -1.55 -4.53
C ILE A 87 3.87 -2.13 -4.35
N ILE A 88 4.66 -1.55 -3.44
CA ILE A 88 6.06 -1.95 -3.22
C ILE A 88 6.16 -3.33 -2.59
N ALA A 89 5.42 -3.58 -1.50
CA ALA A 89 5.68 -4.72 -0.63
C ALA A 89 4.45 -5.29 0.08
N ALA A 90 3.22 -5.07 -0.39
CA ALA A 90 2.11 -5.90 0.09
C ALA A 90 2.38 -7.35 -0.29
N GLY A 91 2.15 -8.29 0.61
CA GLY A 91 2.33 -9.71 0.30
C GLY A 91 1.24 -10.52 0.96
N GLY A 92 0.37 -11.04 0.09
CA GLY A 92 -0.98 -11.46 0.42
C GLY A 92 -1.08 -12.64 1.35
N ARG A 93 -1.88 -12.44 2.38
CA ARG A 93 -3.11 -13.12 2.79
C ARG A 93 -3.44 -12.56 4.18
N PRO A 94 -4.70 -12.19 4.50
CA PRO A 94 -5.11 -12.15 5.88
C PRO A 94 -4.84 -13.49 6.57
#